data_AF-A0A4Y2T4R2-F1
#
_entry.id   AF-A0A4Y2T4R2-F1
#
_cell.length_a   1.000
_cell.length_b   1.000
_cell.length_c   1.000
_cell.angle_alpha   90.00
_cell.angle_beta   90.00
_cell.angle_gamma   90.00
#
_symmetry.space_group_name_H-M   'P 1'
#
loop_
_entity.id
_entity.type
_entity.pdbx_description
1 polymer ?
#
loop_
_entity_poly.entity_id
_entity_poly.type
_entity_poly.pdbx_seq_one_letter_code
_entity_poly.pdbx_strand_id
1 'polypeptide(L)'
;MKILEIFEETSETSVEFEVDEELYEVFDTNDVEISPEEMLELIYISGYVAKKVSQKLNCDLCTSKFFTTKGLEYENDTACKYVSLLSRGGLKWLTKCTLEILVKSYQIFNKLISKEFEEKFLKANNHK
;
A
#
# COMPACT_ATOMS: atom_id res chain seq x y z
N MET A 1 10.92 -19.77 -3.61
CA MET A 1 11.76 -19.56 -2.41
C MET A 1 12.96 -18.71 -2.80
N LYS A 2 13.31 -17.71 -1.97
CA LYS A 2 14.31 -16.62 -2.17
C LYS A 2 13.79 -15.27 -2.70
N ILE A 3 13.06 -14.54 -1.85
CA ILE A 3 13.03 -13.06 -1.84
C ILE A 3 13.37 -12.53 -0.42
N LEU A 4 13.90 -13.39 0.46
CA LEU A 4 14.25 -13.04 1.85
C LEU A 4 15.69 -12.52 2.03
N GLU A 5 16.51 -12.46 0.96
CA GLU A 5 17.95 -12.14 1.07
C GLU A 5 18.34 -10.73 0.54
N ILE A 6 17.41 -9.76 0.44
CA ILE A 6 17.74 -8.40 -0.09
C ILE A 6 17.63 -7.29 0.97
N PHE A 7 17.34 -7.62 2.23
CA PHE A 7 17.19 -6.64 3.31
C PHE A 7 18.31 -6.70 4.36
N GLU A 8 19.52 -7.13 3.99
CA GLU A 8 20.68 -6.97 4.86
C GLU A 8 21.40 -5.65 4.56
N GLU A 9 21.65 -4.91 5.65
CA GLU A 9 22.36 -3.64 5.78
C GLU A 9 21.55 -2.36 5.50
N THR A 10 20.87 -1.87 6.56
CA THR A 10 21.18 -0.57 7.16
C THR A 10 20.47 -0.38 8.51
N SER A 11 21.27 -0.21 9.57
CA SER A 11 20.89 0.24 10.92
C SER A 11 20.02 -0.71 11.75
N GLU A 12 20.69 -1.59 12.51
CA GLU A 12 20.11 -2.30 13.66
C GLU A 12 19.63 -1.29 14.72
N THR A 13 18.38 -0.85 14.57
CA THR A 13 17.57 -0.41 15.69
C THR A 13 16.29 -1.21 15.54
N SER A 14 16.29 -2.44 16.05
CA SER A 14 15.09 -3.26 16.16
C SER A 14 14.15 -2.53 17.11
N VAL A 15 13.17 -1.83 16.54
CA VAL A 15 12.06 -1.32 17.33
C VAL A 15 11.19 -2.52 17.67
N GLU A 16 11.39 -3.08 18.86
CA GLU A 16 10.48 -4.06 19.43
C GLU A 16 9.18 -3.34 19.75
N PHE A 17 8.23 -3.42 18.84
CA PHE A 17 6.85 -3.08 19.13
C PHE A 17 6.25 -4.28 19.88
N GLU A 18 5.75 -4.05 21.10
CA GLU A 18 4.79 -4.96 21.73
C GLU A 18 3.49 -4.86 20.93
N VAL A 19 3.45 -5.56 19.79
CA VAL A 19 2.22 -5.77 19.04
C VAL A 19 1.45 -6.85 19.78
N ASP A 20 0.22 -6.55 20.17
CA ASP A 20 -0.69 -7.54 20.73
C ASP A 20 -0.72 -8.76 19.79
N GLU A 21 -0.43 -9.94 20.32
CA GLU A 21 -0.33 -11.19 19.56
C GLU A 21 -1.64 -11.46 18.79
N GLU A 22 -2.77 -10.99 19.34
CA GLU A 22 -4.08 -11.07 18.69
C GLU A 22 -4.26 -10.11 17.51
N LEU A 23 -3.49 -9.01 17.42
CA LEU A 23 -3.49 -8.10 16.27
C LEU A 23 -2.48 -8.52 15.19
N TYR A 24 -1.58 -9.46 15.48
CA TYR A 24 -0.62 -9.95 14.48
C TYR A 24 -1.34 -10.63 13.30
N GLU A 25 -2.46 -11.28 13.56
CA GLU A 25 -3.30 -11.94 12.54
C GLU A 25 -3.87 -10.96 11.49
N VAL A 26 -3.97 -9.66 11.82
CA VAL A 26 -4.45 -8.62 10.89
C VAL A 26 -3.46 -8.40 9.73
N PHE A 27 -2.16 -8.70 9.93
CA PHE A 27 -1.15 -8.57 8.88
C PHE A 27 -1.16 -9.72 7.87
N ASP A 28 -1.73 -10.88 8.23
CA ASP A 28 -2.01 -11.93 7.27
C ASP A 28 -3.29 -11.57 6.51
N THR A 29 -3.13 -11.03 5.30
CA THR A 29 -4.26 -10.52 4.49
C THR A 29 -4.62 -11.41 3.31
N ASN A 30 -4.18 -12.67 3.31
CA ASN A 30 -4.41 -13.59 2.20
C ASN A 30 -5.90 -13.93 2.01
N ASP A 31 -6.70 -13.75 3.07
CA ASP A 31 -8.16 -13.92 3.10
C ASP A 31 -8.95 -12.69 2.63
N VAL A 32 -8.29 -11.55 2.41
CA VAL A 32 -8.95 -10.31 1.97
C VAL A 32 -8.87 -10.19 0.45
N GLU A 33 -9.94 -10.61 -0.22
CA GLU A 33 -10.10 -10.42 -1.66
C GLU A 33 -10.37 -8.95 -2.01
N ILE A 34 -9.84 -8.51 -3.15
CA ILE A 34 -10.09 -7.18 -3.72
C ILE A 34 -10.76 -7.39 -5.07
N SER A 35 -11.96 -6.84 -5.23
CA SER A 35 -12.66 -6.89 -6.50
C SER A 35 -11.93 -6.08 -7.59
N PRO A 36 -12.14 -6.39 -8.88
CA PRO A 36 -11.59 -5.59 -9.96
C PRO A 36 -11.95 -4.10 -9.86
N GLU A 37 -13.17 -3.78 -9.43
CA GLU A 37 -13.66 -2.40 -9.25
C GLU A 37 -12.92 -1.68 -8.13
N GLU A 38 -12.78 -2.32 -6.96
CA GLU A 38 -12.01 -1.77 -5.83
C GLU A 38 -10.53 -1.57 -6.22
N MET A 39 -9.96 -2.46 -7.03
CA MET A 39 -8.61 -2.31 -7.54
C MET A 39 -8.45 -1.03 -8.38
N LEU A 40 -9.45 -0.68 -9.21
CA LEU A 40 -9.42 0.57 -9.98
C LEU A 40 -9.42 1.81 -9.08
N GLU A 41 -10.29 1.79 -8.07
CA GLU A 41 -10.38 2.87 -7.07
C GLU A 41 -9.09 3.00 -6.27
N LEU A 42 -8.52 1.86 -5.84
CA LEU A 42 -7.25 1.80 -5.13
C LEU A 42 -6.10 2.36 -5.96
N ILE A 43 -6.00 2.03 -7.25
CA ILE A 43 -4.97 2.58 -8.12
C ILE A 43 -5.09 4.11 -8.21
N TYR A 44 -6.32 4.64 -8.33
CA TYR A 44 -6.55 6.08 -8.38
C TYR A 44 -6.17 6.77 -7.05
N ILE A 45 -6.68 6.27 -5.93
CA ILE A 45 -6.37 6.77 -4.58
C ILE A 45 -4.87 6.71 -4.35
N SER A 46 -4.23 5.62 -4.78
CA SER A 46 -2.78 5.45 -4.63
C SER A 46 -1.99 6.50 -5.39
N GLY A 47 -2.43 6.86 -6.60
CA GLY A 47 -1.87 7.97 -7.37
C GLY A 47 -1.93 9.30 -6.62
N TYR A 48 -3.07 9.55 -5.97
CA TYR A 48 -3.27 10.75 -5.16
C TYR A 48 -2.39 10.76 -3.89
N VAL A 49 -2.34 9.64 -3.16
CA VAL A 49 -1.49 9.50 -1.96
C VAL A 49 -0.03 9.72 -2.32
N ALA A 50 0.49 9.03 -3.34
CA ALA A 50 1.86 9.20 -3.82
C ALA A 50 2.14 10.66 -4.22
N LYS A 51 1.19 11.34 -4.88
CA LYS A 51 1.32 12.76 -5.23
C LYS A 51 1.40 13.65 -4.00
N LYS A 52 0.58 13.41 -2.98
CA LYS A 52 0.60 14.19 -1.74
C LYS A 52 1.84 13.96 -0.90
N VAL A 53 2.33 12.72 -0.83
CA VAL A 53 3.58 12.38 -0.13
C VAL A 53 4.76 13.01 -0.86
N SER A 54 4.85 12.86 -2.19
CA SER A 54 5.96 13.45 -2.96
C SER A 54 6.04 14.97 -2.89
N GLN A 55 4.91 15.68 -2.76
CA GLN A 55 4.89 17.13 -2.55
C GLN A 55 5.56 17.57 -1.23
N LYS A 56 5.73 16.65 -0.26
CA LYS A 56 6.41 16.93 1.01
C LYS A 56 7.88 16.53 1.00
N LEU A 57 8.36 15.87 -0.05
CA LEU A 57 9.73 15.41 -0.17
C LEU A 57 10.57 16.44 -0.92
N ASN A 58 11.74 16.76 -0.39
CA ASN A 58 12.70 17.67 -1.02
C ASN A 58 13.80 16.94 -1.83
N CYS A 59 13.64 15.62 -2.04
CA CYS A 59 14.61 14.78 -2.72
C CYS A 59 13.98 14.14 -3.95
N ASP A 60 14.53 14.42 -5.13
CA ASP A 60 14.04 13.88 -6.40
C ASP A 60 14.18 12.36 -6.46
N LEU A 61 15.28 11.82 -5.92
CA LEU A 61 15.50 10.37 -5.87
C LEU A 61 14.47 9.67 -4.95
N CYS A 62 14.10 10.29 -3.84
CA CYS A 62 13.03 9.77 -2.98
C CYS A 62 11.68 9.84 -3.70
N THR A 63 11.40 10.94 -4.41
CA THR A 63 10.18 11.11 -5.20
C THR A 63 10.07 10.10 -6.34
N SER A 64 11.19 9.78 -7.01
CA SER A 64 11.20 8.79 -8.09
C SER A 64 10.92 7.36 -7.62
N LYS A 65 11.02 7.06 -6.32
CA LYS A 65 10.61 5.73 -5.79
C LYS A 65 9.09 5.51 -5.89
N PHE A 66 8.30 6.58 -5.91
CA PHE A 66 6.83 6.49 -5.96
C PHE A 66 6.29 6.35 -7.37
N PHE A 67 6.99 6.88 -8.36
CA PHE A 67 6.50 6.99 -9.73
C PHE A 67 7.41 6.29 -10.74
N THR A 68 6.80 5.70 -11.75
CA THR A 68 7.47 5.12 -12.91
C THR A 68 7.07 5.86 -14.18
N THR A 69 7.97 5.86 -15.17
CA THR A 69 7.69 6.35 -16.52
C THR A 69 7.11 5.27 -17.42
N LYS A 70 7.29 3.99 -17.06
CA LYS A 70 6.67 2.84 -17.73
C LYS A 70 5.31 2.57 -17.11
N GLY A 71 4.26 2.44 -17.93
CA GLY A 71 2.96 2.01 -17.44
C GLY A 71 3.09 0.69 -16.67
N LEU A 72 2.28 0.52 -15.62
CA LEU A 72 2.20 -0.76 -14.94
C LEU A 72 1.64 -1.79 -15.93
N GLU A 73 2.39 -2.85 -16.21
CA GLU A 73 1.89 -4.02 -16.93
C GLU A 73 0.95 -4.78 -15.98
N TYR A 74 -0.28 -4.31 -15.85
CA TYR A 74 -1.34 -5.08 -15.20
C TYR A 74 -1.91 -6.07 -16.24
N GLU A 75 -2.14 -7.31 -15.83
CA GLU A 75 -2.82 -8.31 -16.67
C GLU A 75 -4.26 -7.89 -17.04
N ASN A 76 -4.81 -6.87 -16.34
CA ASN A 76 -6.12 -6.30 -16.62
C ASN A 76 -6.00 -4.99 -17.41
N ASP A 77 -6.15 -5.10 -18.73
CA ASP A 77 -6.21 -4.02 -19.73
C ASP A 77 -7.17 -2.87 -19.32
N THR A 78 -8.21 -3.17 -18.55
CA THR A 78 -9.20 -2.19 -18.07
C THR A 78 -8.61 -1.19 -17.07
N ALA A 79 -7.72 -1.63 -16.16
CA ALA A 79 -7.08 -0.74 -15.19
C ALA A 79 -6.10 0.21 -15.85
N CYS A 80 -5.34 -0.30 -16.81
CA CYS A 80 -4.44 0.49 -17.63
C CYS A 80 -5.21 1.55 -18.43
N LYS A 81 -6.36 1.18 -19.02
CA LYS A 81 -7.26 2.10 -19.71
C LYS A 81 -7.87 3.15 -18.78
N TYR A 82 -8.28 2.77 -17.57
CA TYR A 82 -8.86 3.67 -16.59
C TYR A 82 -7.88 4.77 -16.16
N VAL A 83 -6.66 4.39 -15.77
CA VAL A 83 -5.61 5.36 -15.43
C VAL A 83 -5.25 6.22 -16.63
N SER A 84 -5.13 5.63 -17.82
CA SER A 84 -4.83 6.37 -19.05
C SER A 84 -5.91 7.41 -19.36
N LEU A 85 -7.19 7.05 -19.23
CA LEU A 85 -8.34 7.94 -19.44
C LEU A 85 -8.36 9.11 -18.45
N LEU A 86 -8.08 8.82 -17.17
CA LEU A 86 -8.05 9.84 -16.12
C LEU A 86 -6.81 10.72 -16.18
N SER A 87 -5.69 10.19 -16.69
CA SER A 87 -4.40 10.82 -16.51
C SER A 87 -4.31 12.21 -17.11
N ARG A 88 -5.02 12.52 -18.20
CA ARG A 88 -4.95 13.79 -18.96
C ARG A 88 -3.53 14.40 -19.06
N GLY A 89 -2.47 13.57 -18.97
CA GLY A 89 -1.06 13.98 -18.88
C GLY A 89 -0.52 14.45 -17.51
N GLY A 90 -1.36 14.58 -16.47
CA GLY A 90 -0.95 15.05 -15.13
C GLY A 90 -0.75 13.96 -14.06
N LEU A 91 -1.37 12.79 -14.23
CA LEU A 91 -1.24 11.66 -13.31
C LEU A 91 -0.04 10.79 -13.73
N LYS A 92 0.88 10.54 -12.80
CA LYS A 92 2.06 9.69 -13.01
C LYS A 92 1.72 8.24 -12.65
N TRP A 93 2.30 7.29 -13.36
CA TRP A 93 2.20 5.87 -13.02
C TRP A 93 2.94 5.58 -11.72
N LEU A 94 2.37 4.70 -10.89
CA LEU A 94 2.96 4.27 -9.63
C LEU A 94 3.96 3.15 -9.84
N THR A 95 5.00 3.10 -9.03
CA THR A 95 5.84 1.90 -8.96
C THR A 95 5.06 0.74 -8.36
N LYS A 96 5.43 -0.49 -8.75
CA LYS A 96 4.83 -1.72 -8.20
C LYS A 96 4.87 -1.74 -6.67
N CYS A 97 6.02 -1.40 -6.08
CA CYS A 97 6.19 -1.31 -4.63
C CYS A 97 5.22 -0.32 -3.97
N THR A 98 4.99 0.85 -4.58
CA THR A 98 4.04 1.84 -4.03
C THR A 98 2.62 1.30 -4.03
N LEU A 99 2.21 0.65 -5.11
CA LEU A 99 0.89 0.03 -5.21
C LEU A 99 0.74 -1.12 -4.21
N GLU A 100 1.74 -1.99 -4.08
CA GLU A 100 1.74 -3.10 -3.12
C GLU A 100 1.58 -2.63 -1.67
N ILE A 101 2.31 -1.58 -1.26
CA ILE A 101 2.19 -0.99 0.08
C ILE A 101 0.75 -0.53 0.33
N LEU A 102 0.13 0.12 -0.66
CA LEU A 102 -1.21 0.69 -0.51
C LEU A 102 -2.31 -0.38 -0.56
N VAL A 103 -2.15 -1.39 -1.42
CA VAL A 103 -3.01 -2.58 -1.45
C VAL A 103 -2.94 -3.31 -0.10
N LYS A 104 -1.73 -3.57 0.43
CA LYS A 104 -1.58 -4.20 1.73
C LYS A 104 -2.16 -3.36 2.86
N SER A 105 -1.94 -2.04 2.83
CA SER A 105 -2.53 -1.12 3.82
C SER A 105 -4.05 -1.17 3.81
N TYR A 106 -4.66 -1.20 2.63
CA TYR A 106 -6.11 -1.34 2.47
C TYR A 106 -6.62 -2.68 3.01
N GLN A 107 -5.96 -3.79 2.67
CA GLN A 107 -6.37 -5.11 3.17
C GLN A 107 -6.24 -5.23 4.69
N ILE A 108 -5.14 -4.74 5.26
CA ILE A 108 -4.93 -4.68 6.73
C ILE A 108 -6.05 -3.87 7.36
N PHE A 109 -6.37 -2.70 6.80
CA PHE A 109 -7.43 -1.85 7.34
C PHE A 109 -8.81 -2.52 7.27
N ASN A 110 -9.16 -3.15 6.14
CA ASN A 110 -10.41 -3.91 6.00
C ASN A 110 -10.51 -5.06 7.01
N LYS A 111 -9.42 -5.79 7.24
CA LYS A 111 -9.38 -6.87 8.23
C LYS A 111 -9.52 -6.31 9.64
N LEU A 112 -8.85 -5.20 9.93
CA LEU A 112 -8.91 -4.52 11.23
C LEU A 112 -10.33 -4.07 11.60
N ILE A 113 -11.10 -3.55 10.63
CA ILE A 113 -12.49 -3.11 10.85
C ILE A 113 -13.52 -4.23 10.63
N SER A 114 -13.08 -5.46 10.42
CA SER A 114 -13.99 -6.59 10.32
C SER A 114 -14.59 -6.91 11.69
N LYS A 115 -15.74 -7.59 11.72
CA LYS A 115 -16.42 -7.95 12.97
C LYS A 115 -15.54 -8.70 13.98
N GLU A 116 -14.57 -9.46 13.50
CA GLU A 116 -13.66 -10.26 14.32
C GLU A 116 -12.62 -9.41 15.06
N PHE A 117 -12.10 -8.36 14.41
CA PHE A 117 -11.00 -7.57 14.93
C PHE A 117 -11.42 -6.17 15.40
N GLU A 118 -12.57 -5.65 14.97
CA GLU A 118 -13.02 -4.29 15.29
C GLU A 118 -13.18 -4.08 16.80
N GLU A 119 -13.83 -5.01 17.49
CA GLU A 119 -14.03 -4.89 18.94
C GLU A 119 -12.69 -4.94 19.71
N LYS A 120 -11.74 -5.76 19.24
CA LYS A 120 -10.39 -5.85 19.83
C LYS A 120 -9.61 -4.56 19.58
N PHE A 121 -9.67 -4.06 18.35
CA PHE A 121 -9.04 -2.81 17.96
C PHE A 121 -9.55 -1.63 18.79
N LEU A 122 -10.85 -1.52 19.02
CA LEU A 122 -11.45 -0.45 19.83
C LEU A 122 -11.12 -0.54 21.33
N LYS A 123 -10.74 -1.72 21.83
CA LYS A 123 -10.34 -1.95 23.23
C LYS A 123 -8.86 -1.72 23.48
N ALA A 124 -8.03 -1.66 22.44
CA ALA A 124 -6.64 -1.30 22.59
C ALA A 124 -6.55 0.08 23.26
N ASN A 125 -5.54 0.33 24.11
CA ASN A 125 -5.44 1.60 24.84
C ASN A 125 -4.40 2.56 24.24
N ASN A 126 -3.80 2.18 23.11
CA ASN A 126 -2.68 2.88 22.48
C ASN A 126 -3.12 3.85 21.37
N HIS A 127 -4.37 4.34 21.37
CA HIS A 127 -4.90 5.25 20.34
C HIS A 127 -4.41 6.71 20.45
N LYS A 128 -3.33 6.98 21.18
CA LYS A 128 -2.80 8.32 21.42
C LYS A 128 -1.45 8.55 20.76
#